data_AF-A0A1C6VK27-F1
#
_entry.id   AF-A0A1C6VK27-F1
#
_cell.length_a   1.000
_cell.length_b   1.000
_cell.length_c   1.000
_cell.angle_alpha   90.00
_cell.angle_beta   90.00
_cell.angle_gamma   90.00
#
_symmetry.space_group_name_H-M   'P 1'
#
loop_
_entity.id
_entity.type
_entity.pdbx_description
1 polymer ?
#
loop_
_entity_poly.entity_id
_entity_poly.type
_entity_poly.pdbx_seq_one_letter_code
_entity_poly.pdbx_strand_id
1 'polypeptide(L)'
;MICDRSRSSAGGSSTAPAGDRLTLALGRSDNLTVNDLRIRDRTAADLPHCVAVLTEVHRLDRYPLNWPDDPELWLSPTNALHAWVAETAQGAIVGHVALHDVGSAADDPASMPAAEVSRLFVAPGARGYNVGGQLLAHARRWAAGRRLPLVLEIVDHPRSGPAITLYERTGWRHTHTATATWTGPDGDPVRLRRYTLTEDA
;
A
#
# COMPACT_ATOMS: atom_id res chain seq x y z
N MET A 1 -3.27 0.18 7.37
CA MET A 1 -2.79 -1.10 6.83
C MET A 1 -3.68 -1.55 5.70
N ILE A 2 -3.27 -1.44 4.43
CA ILE A 2 -4.10 -1.94 3.32
C ILE A 2 -4.17 -3.48 3.32
N CYS A 3 -5.28 -4.05 2.89
CA CYS A 3 -5.56 -5.49 2.84
C CYS A 3 -4.54 -6.30 1.99
N ASP A 4 -4.43 -7.59 2.30
CA ASP A 4 -3.69 -8.58 1.53
C ASP A 4 -4.66 -9.66 1.04
N ARG A 5 -4.73 -9.92 -0.27
CA ARG A 5 -5.54 -11.00 -0.87
C ARG A 5 -4.68 -12.08 -1.52
N SER A 6 -3.36 -12.00 -1.41
CA SER A 6 -2.47 -13.01 -1.96
C SER A 6 -2.70 -14.34 -1.23
N ARG A 7 -3.06 -15.39 -1.99
CA ARG A 7 -3.23 -16.76 -1.46
C ARG A 7 -1.95 -17.20 -0.74
N SER A 8 -2.01 -17.39 0.57
CA SER A 8 -0.96 -18.09 1.31
C SER A 8 -1.05 -19.59 1.04
N SER A 9 -0.03 -20.18 0.43
CA SER A 9 0.26 -21.62 0.58
C SER A 9 1.12 -21.82 1.83
N ALA A 10 0.70 -22.74 2.70
CA ALA A 10 1.28 -22.95 4.02
C ALA A 10 2.66 -23.64 3.99
N GLY A 11 3.51 -23.28 4.97
CA GLY A 11 4.39 -24.22 5.67
C GLY A 11 5.90 -24.03 5.44
N GLY A 12 6.60 -23.48 6.43
CA GLY A 12 8.07 -23.51 6.47
C GLY A 12 8.66 -22.67 7.60
N SER A 13 8.89 -23.27 8.77
CA SER A 13 9.77 -22.71 9.79
C SER A 13 11.21 -22.65 9.26
N SER A 14 11.92 -21.53 9.46
CA SER A 14 13.30 -21.51 10.02
C SER A 14 14.02 -20.17 9.78
N THR A 15 14.64 -19.67 10.86
CA THR A 15 15.89 -18.87 10.96
C THR A 15 16.09 -17.64 10.07
N ALA A 16 15.98 -16.47 10.71
CA ALA A 16 16.50 -15.20 10.22
C ALA A 16 18.04 -15.20 10.11
N PRO A 17 18.63 -14.67 9.02
CA PRO A 17 20.04 -14.35 8.99
C PRO A 17 20.29 -12.95 9.59
N ALA A 18 21.44 -12.83 10.25
CA ALA A 18 22.01 -11.57 10.75
C ALA A 18 22.89 -10.91 9.68
N GLY A 19 22.91 -9.57 9.67
CA GLY A 19 23.72 -8.72 8.77
C GLY A 19 22.88 -8.16 7.62
N ASP A 20 22.82 -6.87 7.34
CA ASP A 20 23.86 -5.84 7.42
C ASP A 20 23.20 -4.47 7.68
N ARG A 21 23.84 -3.62 8.49
CA ARG A 21 23.28 -2.31 8.88
C ARG A 21 23.48 -1.30 7.75
N LEU A 22 22.62 -1.33 6.74
CA LEU A 22 22.37 -0.16 5.90
C LEU A 22 21.63 0.89 6.74
N THR A 23 22.42 1.64 7.51
CA THR A 23 21.98 2.90 8.09
C THR A 23 21.86 3.86 6.92
N LEU A 24 20.66 3.94 6.32
CA LEU A 24 20.29 5.08 5.49
C LEU A 24 20.34 6.30 6.40
N ALA A 25 21.51 6.95 6.40
CA ALA A 25 21.70 8.25 6.97
C ALA A 25 20.82 9.22 6.15
N LEU A 26 19.56 9.35 6.55
CA LEU A 26 18.89 10.63 6.45
C LEU A 26 19.75 11.58 7.28
N GLY A 27 20.67 12.26 6.60
CA GLY A 27 21.47 13.33 7.16
C GLY A 27 20.53 14.26 7.92
N ARG A 28 20.83 14.45 9.20
CA ARG A 28 20.16 15.46 10.03
C ARG A 28 20.20 16.78 9.27
N SER A 29 19.03 17.23 8.81
CA SER A 29 18.71 18.55 8.22
C SER A 29 18.52 18.61 6.70
N ASP A 30 17.76 17.69 6.09
CA ASP A 30 17.15 17.97 4.77
C ASP A 30 15.68 18.32 4.94
N ASN A 31 15.39 19.61 4.79
CA ASN A 31 14.06 20.17 4.80
C ASN A 31 13.33 19.75 3.52
N LEU A 32 12.79 18.52 3.48
CA LEU A 32 11.93 18.07 2.39
C LEU A 32 10.85 19.13 2.14
N THR A 33 10.91 19.83 1.01
CA THR A 33 9.80 20.69 0.61
C THR A 33 8.85 19.88 -0.25
N VAL A 34 7.56 20.26 -0.28
CA VAL A 34 6.54 19.56 -1.08
C VAL A 34 6.91 19.52 -2.58
N ASN A 35 7.79 20.43 -3.04
CA ASN A 35 8.25 20.53 -4.43
C ASN A 35 9.37 19.55 -4.81
N ASP A 36 9.98 18.84 -3.85
CA ASP A 36 11.09 17.91 -4.13
C ASP A 36 10.62 16.45 -4.31
N LEU A 37 9.31 16.22 -4.38
CA LEU A 37 8.72 14.90 -4.54
C LEU A 37 8.19 14.68 -5.96
N ARG A 38 8.71 13.65 -6.62
CA ARG A 38 8.25 13.19 -7.94
C ARG A 38 7.49 11.89 -7.78
N ILE A 39 6.25 11.83 -8.29
CA ILE A 39 5.53 10.57 -8.47
C ILE A 39 5.81 10.04 -9.87
N ARG A 40 6.32 8.81 -9.98
CA ARG A 40 6.62 8.15 -11.25
C ARG A 40 6.27 6.67 -11.22
N ASP A 41 6.18 6.08 -12.41
CA ASP A 41 5.97 4.64 -12.55
C ASP A 41 7.06 3.86 -11.83
N ARG A 42 6.65 2.80 -11.13
CA ARG A 42 7.56 1.84 -10.52
C ARG A 42 8.15 0.96 -11.60
N THR A 43 9.45 0.77 -11.56
CA THR A 43 10.20 -0.19 -12.38
C THR A 43 10.65 -1.38 -11.56
N ALA A 44 11.16 -2.43 -12.21
CA ALA A 44 11.75 -3.57 -11.51
C ALA A 44 12.95 -3.17 -10.64
N ALA A 45 13.75 -2.17 -11.07
CA ALA A 45 14.91 -1.69 -10.33
C ALA A 45 14.54 -0.98 -9.00
N ASP A 46 13.29 -0.53 -8.85
CA ASP A 46 12.82 0.10 -7.62
C ASP A 46 12.42 -0.91 -6.54
N LEU A 47 12.23 -2.20 -6.88
CA LEU A 47 11.73 -3.22 -5.94
C LEU A 47 12.60 -3.36 -4.68
N PRO A 48 13.94 -3.50 -4.77
CA PRO A 48 14.77 -3.58 -3.58
C PRO A 48 14.64 -2.35 -2.67
N HIS A 49 14.51 -1.15 -3.26
CA HIS A 49 14.32 0.10 -2.52
C HIS A 49 12.93 0.18 -1.87
N CYS A 50 11.89 -0.29 -2.56
CA CYS A 50 10.54 -0.40 -2.00
C CYS A 50 10.51 -1.38 -0.82
N VAL A 51 11.21 -2.51 -0.91
CA VAL A 51 11.33 -3.49 0.17
C VAL A 51 12.06 -2.90 1.38
N ALA A 52 13.11 -2.11 1.17
CA ALA A 52 13.80 -1.41 2.25
C ALA A 52 12.85 -0.48 3.01
N VAL A 53 12.08 0.36 2.30
CA VAL A 53 11.06 1.22 2.91
C VAL A 53 9.95 0.42 3.59
N LEU A 54 9.48 -0.65 2.96
CA LEU A 54 8.45 -1.53 3.52
C LEU A 54 8.92 -2.18 4.83
N THR A 55 10.19 -2.54 4.92
CA THR A 55 10.80 -3.12 6.13
C THR A 55 10.78 -2.11 7.29
N GLU A 56 11.12 -0.84 7.02
CA GLU A 56 11.04 0.22 8.04
C GLU A 56 9.60 0.44 8.52
N VAL A 57 8.66 0.45 7.58
CA VAL A 57 7.22 0.57 7.86
C VAL A 57 6.71 -0.62 8.67
N HIS A 58 7.14 -1.84 8.34
CA HIS A 58 6.77 -3.04 9.10
C HIS A 58 7.28 -2.99 10.53
N ARG A 59 8.52 -2.54 10.72
CA ARG A 59 9.11 -2.39 12.06
C ARG A 59 8.31 -1.45 12.96
N LEU A 60 7.78 -0.35 12.41
CA LEU A 60 7.08 0.69 13.20
C LEU A 60 5.58 0.46 13.29
N ASP A 61 4.93 0.20 12.16
CA ASP A 61 3.47 0.17 12.07
C ASP A 61 2.90 -1.25 12.01
N ARG A 62 3.76 -2.27 11.91
CA ARG A 62 3.37 -3.67 11.67
C ARG A 62 2.57 -3.81 10.37
N TYR A 63 2.93 -3.01 9.37
CA TYR A 63 2.42 -3.13 8.01
C TYR A 63 3.51 -3.66 7.06
N PRO A 64 3.26 -4.73 6.28
CA PRO A 64 2.03 -5.53 6.26
C PRO A 64 1.81 -6.27 7.58
N LEU A 65 0.54 -6.63 7.86
CA LEU A 65 0.17 -7.32 9.10
C LEU A 65 0.88 -8.68 9.20
N ASN A 66 0.87 -9.41 8.09
CA ASN A 66 1.68 -10.61 7.88
C ASN A 66 2.84 -10.23 6.97
N TRP A 67 4.08 -10.41 7.44
CA TRP A 67 5.26 -10.19 6.60
C TRP A 67 5.37 -11.35 5.59
N PRO A 68 5.55 -11.07 4.29
CA PRO A 68 5.67 -12.11 3.28
C PRO A 68 7.07 -12.76 3.25
N ASP A 69 7.14 -14.03 2.87
CA ASP A 69 8.42 -14.73 2.66
C ASP A 69 9.22 -14.12 1.48
N ASP A 70 8.52 -13.67 0.44
CA ASP A 70 9.08 -12.94 -0.70
C ASP A 70 8.43 -11.54 -0.81
N PRO A 71 9.06 -10.50 -0.25
CA PRO A 71 8.50 -9.15 -0.28
C PRO A 71 8.55 -8.49 -1.66
N GLU A 72 9.46 -8.90 -2.55
CA GLU A 72 9.50 -8.37 -3.92
C GLU A 72 8.31 -8.89 -4.72
N LEU A 73 8.08 -10.21 -4.70
CA LEU A 73 6.92 -10.82 -5.34
C LEU A 73 5.61 -10.30 -4.75
N TRP A 74 5.56 -10.05 -3.44
CA TRP A 74 4.40 -9.46 -2.77
C TRP A 74 4.09 -8.02 -3.22
N LEU A 75 5.11 -7.26 -3.64
CA LEU A 75 4.99 -5.92 -4.23
C LEU A 75 4.69 -5.93 -5.74
N SER A 76 4.97 -7.04 -6.43
CA SER A 76 4.69 -7.23 -7.86
C SER A 76 3.90 -8.50 -8.17
N PRO A 77 2.68 -8.66 -7.62
CA PRO A 77 1.85 -9.80 -7.95
C PRO A 77 1.37 -9.73 -9.42
N THR A 78 0.99 -10.87 -9.98
CA THR A 78 0.57 -10.98 -11.40
C THR A 78 -0.70 -10.21 -11.73
N ASN A 79 -1.54 -9.90 -10.74
CA ASN A 79 -2.73 -9.07 -10.90
C ASN A 79 -2.48 -7.57 -10.67
N ALA A 80 -1.22 -7.13 -10.55
CA ALA A 80 -0.91 -5.71 -10.49
C ALA A 80 -1.21 -5.05 -11.85
N LEU A 81 -2.13 -4.09 -11.87
CA LEU A 81 -2.44 -3.27 -13.03
C LEU A 81 -1.38 -2.21 -13.28
N HIS A 82 -0.98 -1.52 -12.20
CA HIS A 82 0.03 -0.47 -12.26
C HIS A 82 0.56 -0.14 -10.86
N ALA A 83 1.79 0.35 -10.76
CA ALA A 83 2.37 0.78 -9.50
C ALA A 83 3.21 2.05 -9.67
N TRP A 84 3.23 2.88 -8.63
CA TRP A 84 4.01 4.11 -8.58
C TRP A 84 4.87 4.17 -7.33
N VAL A 85 5.97 4.89 -7.47
CA VAL A 85 6.81 5.29 -6.36
C VAL A 85 6.79 6.81 -6.20
N ALA A 86 6.96 7.25 -4.96
CA ALA A 86 7.32 8.63 -4.64
C ALA A 86 8.83 8.70 -4.45
N GLU A 87 9.49 9.55 -5.23
CA GLU A 87 10.94 9.70 -5.28
C GLU A 87 11.32 11.14 -4.90
N THR A 88 12.35 11.30 -4.08
CA THR A 88 12.90 12.64 -3.75
C THR A 88 13.77 13.18 -4.88
N ALA A 89 14.09 14.47 -4.87
CA ALA A 89 15.04 15.07 -5.81
C ALA A 89 16.43 14.39 -5.82
N GLN A 90 16.81 13.74 -4.71
CA GLN A 90 18.07 12.98 -4.58
C GLN A 90 17.94 11.52 -5.07
N GLY A 91 16.79 11.12 -5.61
CA GLY A 91 16.54 9.77 -6.13
C GLY A 91 16.14 8.74 -5.07
N ALA A 92 15.83 9.15 -3.84
CA ALA A 92 15.43 8.23 -2.79
C ALA A 92 13.94 7.87 -2.91
N ILE A 93 13.61 6.57 -2.92
CA ILE A 93 12.23 6.11 -2.83
C ILE A 93 11.71 6.29 -1.41
N VAL A 94 10.61 7.03 -1.26
CA VAL A 94 10.01 7.39 0.04
C VAL A 94 8.55 6.98 0.16
N GLY A 95 7.98 6.37 -0.87
CA GLY A 95 6.62 5.85 -0.81
C GLY A 95 6.27 5.02 -2.04
N HIS A 96 5.19 4.26 -1.91
CA HIS A 96 4.72 3.33 -2.93
C HIS A 96 3.20 3.24 -2.90
N VAL A 97 2.57 3.01 -4.05
CA VAL A 97 1.18 2.59 -4.16
C VAL A 97 1.03 1.70 -5.40
N ALA A 98 0.14 0.71 -5.33
CA ALA A 98 -0.24 -0.11 -6.48
C ALA A 98 -1.75 -0.10 -6.69
N LEU A 99 -2.15 -0.43 -7.91
CA LEU A 99 -3.51 -0.80 -8.26
C LEU A 99 -3.50 -2.27 -8.66
N HIS A 100 -4.37 -3.06 -8.05
CA HIS A 100 -4.56 -4.46 -8.41
C HIS A 100 -5.91 -4.64 -9.11
N ASP A 101 -5.94 -5.55 -10.07
CA ASP A 101 -7.20 -6.03 -10.63
C ASP A 101 -7.87 -6.96 -9.61
N VAL A 102 -9.11 -6.62 -9.24
CA VAL A 102 -9.96 -7.45 -8.38
C VAL A 102 -11.15 -8.03 -9.13
N GLY A 103 -11.21 -7.84 -10.46
CA GLY A 103 -12.26 -8.34 -11.33
C GLY A 103 -13.64 -7.79 -11.02
N SER A 104 -14.65 -8.37 -11.66
CA SER A 104 -16.04 -8.28 -11.24
C SER A 104 -16.32 -9.32 -10.15
N ALA A 105 -17.26 -9.03 -9.25
CA ALA A 105 -17.75 -10.06 -8.33
C ALA A 105 -18.41 -11.19 -9.15
N ALA A 106 -17.89 -12.41 -9.04
CA ALA A 106 -18.34 -13.55 -9.85
C ALA A 106 -19.85 -13.85 -9.71
N ASP A 107 -20.43 -13.51 -8.55
CA ASP A 107 -21.84 -13.74 -8.23
C ASP A 107 -22.74 -12.54 -8.57
N ASP A 108 -22.18 -11.46 -9.12
CA ASP A 108 -22.92 -10.27 -9.53
C ASP A 108 -22.56 -9.89 -10.99
N PRO A 109 -23.39 -10.28 -11.98
CA PRO A 109 -23.15 -9.95 -13.38
C PRO A 109 -23.27 -8.45 -13.69
N ALA A 110 -23.79 -7.63 -12.77
CA ALA A 110 -23.79 -6.17 -12.87
C ALA A 110 -22.54 -5.54 -12.23
N SER A 111 -21.68 -6.33 -11.57
CA SER A 111 -20.45 -5.86 -10.96
C SER A 111 -19.45 -5.45 -12.04
N MET A 112 -19.11 -4.17 -12.06
CA MET A 112 -18.08 -3.65 -12.94
C MET A 112 -16.68 -4.04 -12.44
N PRO A 113 -15.72 -4.34 -13.34
CA PRO A 113 -14.33 -4.53 -12.97
C PRO A 113 -13.83 -3.31 -12.18
N ALA A 114 -13.26 -3.55 -11.00
CA ALA A 114 -12.72 -2.50 -10.16
C ALA A 114 -11.21 -2.67 -9.99
N ALA A 115 -10.52 -1.55 -9.77
CA ALA A 115 -9.14 -1.56 -9.35
C ALA A 115 -9.07 -1.30 -7.83
N GLU A 116 -8.35 -2.16 -7.11
CA GLU A 116 -8.09 -1.99 -5.69
C GLU A 116 -6.81 -1.18 -5.49
N VAL A 117 -6.89 -0.08 -4.73
CA VAL A 117 -5.70 0.58 -4.19
C VAL A 117 -5.06 -0.33 -3.17
N SER A 118 -3.87 -0.83 -3.52
CA SER A 118 -3.10 -1.80 -2.78
C SER A 118 -1.73 -1.21 -2.39
N ARG A 119 -1.07 -1.82 -1.40
CA ARG A 119 0.36 -1.59 -1.11
C ARG A 119 0.76 -0.11 -0.92
N LEU A 120 -0.12 0.70 -0.33
CA LEU A 120 0.17 2.09 0.01
C LEU A 120 1.00 2.16 1.29
N PHE A 121 2.22 2.65 1.18
CA PHE A 121 3.08 2.93 2.32
C PHE A 121 3.99 4.13 2.05
N VAL A 122 4.40 4.79 3.13
CA VAL A 122 5.26 5.98 3.12
C VAL A 122 6.35 5.80 4.16
N ALA A 123 7.59 6.07 3.75
CA ALA A 123 8.75 6.04 4.63
C ALA A 123 8.49 6.87 5.90
N PRO A 124 8.85 6.38 7.09
CA PRO A 124 8.59 7.09 8.35
C PRO A 124 9.13 8.52 8.36
N GLY A 125 10.32 8.74 7.80
CA GLY A 125 10.95 10.07 7.69
C GLY A 125 10.29 11.01 6.70
N ALA A 126 9.41 10.51 5.82
CA ALA A 126 8.69 11.30 4.82
C ALA A 126 7.21 11.56 5.20
N ARG A 127 6.81 11.25 6.45
CA ARG A 127 5.48 11.59 6.97
C ARG A 127 5.33 13.08 7.17
N GLY A 128 4.10 13.59 7.06
CA GLY A 128 3.82 15.03 7.15
C GLY A 128 3.97 15.79 5.82
N TYR A 129 4.66 15.24 4.82
CA TYR A 129 4.86 15.84 3.49
C TYR A 129 3.78 15.47 2.46
N ASN A 130 2.62 15.00 2.93
CA ASN A 130 1.48 14.57 2.10
C ASN A 130 1.80 13.52 1.00
N VAL A 131 2.87 12.74 1.15
CA VAL A 131 3.31 11.73 0.14
C VAL A 131 2.18 10.75 -0.20
N GLY A 132 1.49 10.22 0.82
CA GLY A 132 0.37 9.29 0.62
C GLY A 132 -0.81 9.92 -0.13
N GLY A 133 -1.09 11.20 0.10
CA GLY A 133 -2.12 11.94 -0.64
C GLY A 133 -1.75 12.15 -2.10
N GLN A 134 -0.48 12.48 -2.38
CA GLN A 134 0.02 12.64 -3.76
C GLN A 134 -0.02 11.33 -4.54
N LEU A 135 0.37 10.21 -3.91
CA LEU A 135 0.28 8.86 -4.47
C LEU A 135 -1.17 8.47 -4.80
N LEU A 136 -2.11 8.67 -3.85
CA LEU A 136 -3.54 8.41 -4.07
C LEU A 136 -4.12 9.27 -5.20
N ALA A 137 -3.77 10.55 -5.25
CA ALA A 137 -4.22 11.44 -6.32
C ALA A 137 -3.70 10.99 -7.70
N HIS A 138 -2.47 10.47 -7.76
CA HIS A 138 -1.91 9.93 -9.00
C HIS A 138 -2.64 8.66 -9.44
N ALA A 139 -2.84 7.70 -8.53
CA ALA A 139 -3.59 6.48 -8.81
C ALA A 139 -5.04 6.78 -9.27
N ARG A 140 -5.70 7.75 -8.62
CA ARG A 140 -7.05 8.20 -9.01
C ARG A 140 -7.10 8.75 -10.43
N ARG A 141 -6.15 9.60 -10.82
CA ARG A 141 -6.10 10.14 -12.20
C ARG A 141 -5.91 9.04 -13.23
N TRP A 142 -5.02 8.08 -12.95
CA TRP A 142 -4.78 6.96 -13.86
C TRP A 142 -6.01 6.07 -14.05
N ALA A 143 -6.74 5.79 -12.96
CA ALA A 143 -7.96 4.98 -12.99
C ALA A 143 -9.12 5.71 -13.68
N ALA A 144 -9.28 7.02 -13.42
CA ALA A 144 -10.28 7.85 -14.08
C ALA A 144 -10.09 7.90 -15.60
N GLY A 145 -8.85 8.04 -16.08
CA GLY A 145 -8.52 7.98 -17.51
C GLY A 145 -8.88 6.65 -18.19
N ARG A 146 -9.12 5.59 -17.41
CA ARG A 146 -9.50 4.25 -17.86
C ARG A 146 -10.94 3.88 -17.51
N ARG A 147 -11.69 4.78 -16.86
CA ARG A 147 -13.04 4.52 -16.33
C ARG A 147 -13.09 3.28 -15.42
N LEU A 148 -12.04 3.10 -14.62
CA LEU A 148 -11.96 2.02 -13.63
C LEU A 148 -12.42 2.54 -12.27
N PRO A 149 -13.53 2.04 -11.70
CA PRO A 149 -13.91 2.30 -10.33
C PRO A 149 -12.79 1.90 -9.37
N LEU A 150 -12.56 2.71 -8.35
CA LEU A 150 -11.56 2.44 -7.31
C LEU A 150 -12.21 1.97 -6.01
N VAL A 151 -11.62 0.91 -5.47
CA VAL A 151 -11.94 0.38 -4.14
C VAL A 151 -10.68 0.32 -3.30
N LEU A 152 -10.85 0.25 -1.99
CA LEU A 152 -9.75 0.08 -1.05
C LEU A 152 -10.21 -0.79 0.12
N GLU A 153 -9.36 -1.70 0.59
CA GLU A 153 -9.57 -2.42 1.83
C GLU A 153 -8.45 -2.15 2.83
N ILE A 154 -8.80 -1.99 4.10
CA ILE A 154 -7.85 -1.73 5.20
C ILE A 154 -8.23 -2.56 6.43
N VAL A 155 -7.23 -3.14 7.09
CA VAL A 155 -7.41 -3.83 8.36
C VAL A 155 -8.01 -2.89 9.41
N ASP A 156 -9.13 -3.29 10.01
CA ASP A 156 -9.82 -2.60 11.09
C ASP A 156 -9.09 -2.84 12.41
N HIS A 157 -8.03 -2.07 12.65
CA HIS A 157 -7.15 -2.21 13.79
C HIS A 157 -6.75 -0.81 14.31
N PRO A 158 -6.51 -0.61 15.62
CA PRO A 158 -6.15 0.72 16.16
C PRO A 158 -5.01 1.44 15.43
N ARG A 159 -4.01 0.70 14.96
CA ARG A 159 -2.87 1.24 14.17
C ARG A 159 -3.24 1.73 12.76
N SER A 160 -4.44 1.43 12.26
CA SER A 160 -4.91 1.88 10.95
C SER A 160 -5.42 3.32 10.94
N GLY A 161 -5.57 3.97 12.10
CA GLY A 161 -6.11 5.32 12.25
C GLY A 161 -5.54 6.35 11.26
N PRO A 162 -4.20 6.53 11.16
CA PRO A 162 -3.61 7.51 10.24
C PRO A 162 -3.95 7.29 8.76
N ALA A 163 -4.06 6.02 8.33
CA ALA A 163 -4.43 5.67 6.96
C ALA A 163 -5.94 5.88 6.72
N ILE A 164 -6.79 5.51 7.68
CA ILE A 164 -8.23 5.78 7.66
C ILE A 164 -8.48 7.30 7.51
N THR A 165 -7.83 8.12 8.32
CA THR A 165 -7.94 9.59 8.23
C THR A 165 -7.44 10.11 6.87
N LEU A 166 -6.41 9.51 6.28
CA LEU A 166 -5.96 9.84 4.92
C LEU A 166 -7.02 9.52 3.87
N TYR A 167 -7.62 8.33 3.92
CA TYR A 167 -8.65 7.95 2.94
C TYR A 167 -9.89 8.84 3.07
N GLU A 168 -10.40 9.02 4.29
CA GLU A 168 -11.63 9.79 4.51
C GLU A 168 -11.48 11.26 4.12
N ARG A 169 -10.33 11.88 4.39
CA ARG A 169 -10.05 13.26 3.94
C ARG A 169 -9.80 13.38 2.44
N THR A 170 -9.47 12.29 1.75
CA THR A 170 -9.24 12.27 0.29
C THR A 170 -10.46 11.79 -0.50
N GLY A 171 -11.64 11.78 0.13
CA GLY A 171 -12.92 11.54 -0.53
C GLY A 171 -13.39 10.08 -0.53
N TRP A 172 -12.68 9.19 0.17
CA TRP A 172 -13.14 7.82 0.34
C TRP A 172 -14.27 7.73 1.37
N ARG A 173 -15.22 6.84 1.13
CA ARG A 173 -16.31 6.52 2.05
C ARG A 173 -16.25 5.06 2.44
N HIS A 174 -16.33 4.82 3.75
CA HIS A 174 -16.46 3.48 4.30
C HIS A 174 -17.83 2.93 3.92
N THR A 175 -17.86 1.74 3.30
CA THR A 175 -19.10 1.12 2.82
C THR A 175 -19.48 -0.11 3.63
N HIS A 176 -18.50 -0.93 4.01
CA HIS A 176 -18.75 -2.16 4.75
C HIS A 176 -17.52 -2.61 5.56
N THR A 177 -17.73 -3.45 6.58
CA THR A 177 -16.66 -4.15 7.29
C THR A 177 -16.95 -5.65 7.31
N ALA A 178 -16.04 -6.45 6.78
CA ALA A 178 -16.15 -7.91 6.72
C ALA A 178 -14.99 -8.59 7.48
N THR A 179 -15.15 -9.87 7.80
CA THR A 179 -14.05 -10.71 8.27
C THR A 179 -13.28 -11.23 7.05
N ALA A 180 -11.95 -11.10 7.08
CA ALA A 180 -11.06 -11.62 6.06
C ALA A 180 -11.10 -13.16 6.02
N THR A 181 -10.75 -13.73 4.88
CA THR A 181 -10.55 -15.18 4.72
C THR A 181 -9.18 -15.66 5.22
N TRP A 182 -8.37 -14.75 5.76
CA TRP A 182 -7.04 -14.99 6.30
C TRP A 182 -6.94 -14.45 7.73
N THR A 183 -5.97 -14.95 8.48
CA THR A 183 -5.77 -14.62 9.89
C THR A 183 -4.52 -13.76 10.10
N GLY A 184 -4.48 -13.05 11.22
CA GLY A 184 -3.29 -12.34 11.67
C GLY A 184 -2.16 -13.31 12.05
N PRO A 185 -0.99 -12.77 12.44
CA PRO A 185 0.18 -13.59 12.76
C PRO A 185 -0.06 -14.56 13.93
N ASP A 186 -0.96 -14.20 14.85
CA ASP A 186 -1.32 -15.01 16.02
C ASP A 186 -2.53 -15.93 15.77
N GLY A 187 -3.03 -16.00 14.53
CA GLY A 187 -4.22 -16.78 14.17
C GLY A 187 -5.55 -16.05 14.39
N ASP A 188 -5.51 -14.79 14.85
CA ASP A 188 -6.71 -14.01 15.12
C ASP A 188 -7.50 -13.68 13.84
N PRO A 189 -8.85 -13.67 13.90
CA PRO A 189 -9.68 -13.18 12.81
C PRO A 189 -9.36 -11.72 12.48
N VAL A 190 -9.15 -11.43 11.20
CA VAL A 190 -8.89 -10.06 10.73
C VAL A 190 -10.17 -9.44 10.20
N ARG A 191 -10.49 -8.23 10.65
CA ARG A 191 -11.59 -7.43 10.09
C ARG A 191 -11.04 -6.46 9.05
N LEU A 192 -11.75 -6.30 7.94
CA LEU A 192 -11.39 -5.43 6.84
C LEU A 192 -12.49 -4.39 6.63
N ARG A 193 -12.14 -3.11 6.65
CA ARG A 193 -13.00 -2.02 6.21
C ARG A 193 -12.82 -1.82 4.72
N ARG A 194 -13.92 -1.86 3.98
CA ARG A 194 -13.99 -1.55 2.56
C ARG A 194 -14.40 -0.11 2.34
N TYR A 195 -13.74 0.53 1.39
CA TYR A 195 -13.96 1.91 0.98
C TYR A 195 -14.17 1.99 -0.53
N THR A 196 -15.01 2.93 -0.93
CA THR A 196 -15.17 3.36 -2.33
C THR A 196 -14.97 4.86 -2.43
N LEU A 197 -14.61 5.36 -3.61
CA LEU A 197 -14.71 6.79 -3.89
C LEU A 197 -16.18 7.14 -4.15
N THR A 198 -16.63 8.28 -3.63
CA THR A 198 -17.87 8.89 -4.10
C THR A 198 -17.64 9.43 -5.51
N GLU A 199 -18.50 9.06 -6.46
CA GLU A 199 -18.60 9.75 -7.74
C GLU A 199 -19.04 11.19 -7.46
N ASP A 200 -18.10 12.11 -7.68
CA ASP A 200 -18.19 13.57 -7.61
C ASP A 200 -18.88 14.25 -6.40
N ALA A 201 -18.08 15.10 -5.75
CA ALA A 201 -18.51 16.45 -5.40
C ALA A 201 -17.70 17.43 -6.25
#